data_AF-A0A3M8DVT0-F1
#
_entry.id   AF-A0A3M8DVT0-F1
#
_cell.length_a   1.000
_cell.length_b   1.000
_cell.length_c   1.000
_cell.angle_alpha   90.00
_cell.angle_beta   90.00
_cell.angle_gamma   90.00
#
_symmetry.space_group_name_H-M   'P 1'
#
loop_
_entity.id
_entity.type
_entity.pdbx_description
1 polymer ?
#
loop_
_entity_poly.entity_id
_entity_poly.type
_entity_poly.pdbx_seq_one_letter_code
_entity_poly.pdbx_strand_id
1 'polypeptide(L)'
;MRNKQELDRHQQGTRGVYISIFTYIILAAGKIGFGLATGSQGLVADGWNNASDVISSLAILFGMIIARKPADHDHKYGHFRAETAAALVAGIIMAVVGIDVLKNTGTKLFQGEAATMPTVESMYVAITGAVIMYIVYLINKRIAKKTNNLAVMAMAYDNRSDALVSVSALVGIVVTRIGLGWADAIVASIVGIIILYTAWQVVSQAIHALMDGFEEEKLKEIEQRIKQVEGIREIIDLRARYQGSAVLVDVTIGVDHHLNVVESHGLTETVEGKLIGFAEIKRVYVHVEPFMAKGKTC
;
A
#
# COMPACT_ATOMS: atom_id res chain seq x y z
N MET A 1 21.94 2.48 17.37
CA MET A 1 20.51 2.14 17.60
C MET A 1 19.62 2.42 16.38
N ARG A 2 19.83 3.53 15.64
CA ARG A 2 19.05 3.97 14.46
C ARG A 2 18.99 2.96 13.29
N ASN A 3 20.11 2.35 12.88
CA ASN A 3 20.11 1.28 11.86
C ASN A 3 19.34 0.01 12.28
N LYS A 4 19.19 -0.25 13.59
CA LYS A 4 18.51 -1.45 14.08
C LYS A 4 16.99 -1.32 13.96
N GLN A 5 16.43 -0.15 14.27
CA GLN A 5 15.00 0.12 14.12
C GLN A 5 14.55 0.12 12.64
N GLU A 6 15.38 0.63 11.73
CA GLU A 6 15.11 0.56 10.29
C GLU A 6 15.16 -0.88 9.79
N LEU A 7 16.19 -1.63 10.17
CA LEU A 7 16.31 -3.05 9.84
C LEU A 7 15.10 -3.84 10.36
N ASP A 8 14.65 -3.57 11.60
CA ASP A 8 13.48 -4.23 12.20
C ASP A 8 12.17 -3.90 11.46
N ARG A 9 11.95 -2.63 11.07
CA ARG A 9 10.76 -2.24 10.27
C ARG A 9 10.79 -2.91 8.88
N HIS A 10 11.94 -2.91 8.23
CA HIS A 10 12.08 -3.57 6.93
C HIS A 10 11.92 -5.09 7.03
N GLN A 11 12.47 -5.73 8.06
CA GLN A 11 12.27 -7.15 8.32
C GLN A 11 10.80 -7.46 8.57
N GLN A 12 10.09 -6.61 9.33
CA GLN A 12 8.64 -6.76 9.54
C GLN A 12 7.86 -6.63 8.24
N GLY A 13 8.16 -5.63 7.40
CA GLY A 13 7.52 -5.46 6.09
C GLY A 13 7.71 -6.69 5.19
N THR A 14 8.95 -7.18 5.07
CA THR A 14 9.26 -8.36 4.25
C THR A 14 8.65 -9.64 4.83
N ARG A 15 8.53 -9.77 6.16
CA ARG A 15 7.81 -10.90 6.79
C ARG A 15 6.36 -10.95 6.33
N GLY A 16 5.67 -9.81 6.27
CA GLY A 16 4.29 -9.76 5.76
C GLY A 16 4.17 -10.27 4.32
N VAL A 17 5.10 -9.84 3.46
CA VAL A 17 5.18 -10.30 2.07
C VAL A 17 5.42 -11.81 1.96
N TYR A 18 6.34 -12.36 2.75
CA TYR A 18 6.57 -13.80 2.77
C TYR A 18 5.36 -14.60 3.27
N ILE A 19 4.64 -14.08 4.28
CA ILE A 19 3.41 -14.71 4.76
C ILE A 19 2.38 -14.80 3.64
N SER A 20 2.16 -13.72 2.88
CA SER A 20 1.26 -13.73 1.73
C SER A 20 1.71 -14.69 0.64
N ILE A 21 2.96 -14.60 0.18
CA ILE A 21 3.49 -15.48 -0.87
C ILE A 21 3.33 -16.95 -0.49
N PHE A 22 3.73 -17.32 0.72
CA PHE A 22 3.64 -18.70 1.18
C PHE A 22 2.19 -19.18 1.29
N THR A 23 1.30 -18.32 1.78
CA THR A 23 -0.13 -18.60 1.85
C THR A 23 -0.73 -18.81 0.46
N TYR A 24 -0.41 -17.92 -0.50
CA TYR A 24 -0.87 -18.05 -1.88
C TYR A 24 -0.39 -19.34 -2.54
N ILE A 25 0.88 -19.71 -2.35
CA ILE A 25 1.43 -20.97 -2.88
C ILE A 25 0.67 -22.17 -2.30
N ILE A 26 0.45 -22.22 -0.98
CA ILE A 26 -0.29 -23.31 -0.34
C ILE A 26 -1.73 -23.38 -0.85
N LEU A 27 -2.41 -22.23 -0.92
CA LEU A 27 -3.79 -22.19 -1.39
C LEU A 27 -3.90 -22.56 -2.87
N ALA A 28 -3.00 -22.07 -3.73
CA ALA A 28 -2.97 -22.41 -5.15
C ALA A 28 -2.74 -23.91 -5.36
N ALA A 29 -1.70 -24.49 -4.73
CA ALA A 29 -1.40 -25.90 -4.82
C ALA A 29 -2.55 -26.77 -4.29
N GLY A 30 -3.14 -26.37 -3.15
CA GLY A 30 -4.30 -27.04 -2.56
C GLY A 30 -5.53 -27.00 -3.48
N LYS A 31 -5.94 -25.81 -3.92
CA LYS A 31 -7.11 -25.62 -4.80
C LYS A 31 -6.94 -26.36 -6.14
N ILE A 32 -5.77 -26.27 -6.78
CA ILE A 32 -5.50 -27.00 -8.04
C ILE A 32 -5.53 -28.51 -7.81
N GLY A 33 -4.83 -29.01 -6.77
CA GLY A 33 -4.77 -30.44 -6.47
C GLY A 33 -6.15 -31.04 -6.15
N PHE A 34 -6.90 -30.41 -5.26
CA PHE A 34 -8.28 -30.82 -4.95
C PHE A 34 -9.21 -30.64 -6.15
N GLY A 35 -9.05 -29.57 -6.93
CA GLY A 35 -9.85 -29.33 -8.13
C GLY A 35 -9.67 -30.41 -9.18
N LEU A 36 -8.43 -30.88 -9.41
CA LEU A 36 -8.14 -31.99 -10.31
C LEU A 36 -8.68 -33.33 -9.78
N ALA A 37 -8.53 -33.60 -8.47
CA ALA A 37 -9.02 -34.83 -7.86
C ALA A 37 -10.55 -34.94 -7.87
N THR A 38 -11.25 -33.81 -7.74
CA THR A 38 -12.72 -33.72 -7.67
C THR A 38 -13.38 -33.41 -9.02
N GLY A 39 -12.58 -33.15 -10.07
CA GLY A 39 -13.08 -32.68 -11.37
C GLY A 39 -13.67 -31.27 -11.36
N SER A 40 -13.43 -30.48 -10.30
CA SER A 40 -13.98 -29.14 -10.16
C SER A 40 -13.15 -28.11 -10.93
N GLN A 41 -13.59 -27.79 -12.15
CA GLN A 41 -12.95 -26.75 -12.97
C GLN A 41 -12.96 -25.36 -12.29
N GLY A 42 -14.02 -25.04 -11.54
CA GLY A 42 -14.09 -23.78 -10.80
C GLY A 42 -13.01 -23.67 -9.71
N LEU A 43 -12.71 -24.78 -9.03
CA LEU A 43 -11.67 -24.80 -8.01
C LEU A 43 -10.26 -24.72 -8.61
N VAL A 44 -10.05 -25.36 -9.76
CA VAL A 44 -8.79 -25.23 -10.51
C VAL A 44 -8.57 -23.79 -10.99
N ALA A 45 -9.61 -23.15 -11.53
CA ALA A 45 -9.54 -21.74 -11.97
C ALA A 45 -9.22 -20.79 -10.81
N ASP A 46 -9.87 -20.98 -9.66
CA ASP A 46 -9.60 -20.21 -8.44
C ASP A 46 -8.16 -20.45 -7.92
N GLY A 47 -7.64 -21.68 -8.05
CA GLY A 47 -6.24 -21.98 -7.77
C GLY A 47 -5.25 -21.27 -8.70
N TRP A 48 -5.56 -21.12 -9.99
CA TRP A 48 -4.76 -20.34 -10.94
C TRP A 48 -4.80 -18.84 -10.65
N ASN A 49 -5.92 -18.32 -10.15
CA ASN A 49 -5.99 -16.94 -9.68
C ASN A 49 -5.01 -16.72 -8.52
N ASN A 50 -5.08 -17.56 -7.48
CA ASN A 50 -4.13 -17.52 -6.37
C ASN A 50 -2.65 -17.67 -6.82
N ALA A 51 -2.37 -18.40 -7.90
CA ALA A 51 -1.02 -18.48 -8.46
C ALA A 51 -0.58 -17.17 -9.13
N SER A 52 -1.50 -16.45 -9.76
CA SER A 52 -1.24 -15.11 -10.32
C SER A 52 -0.94 -14.10 -9.20
N ASP A 53 -1.59 -14.23 -8.05
CA ASP A 53 -1.34 -13.36 -6.88
C ASP A 53 0.06 -13.57 -6.27
N VAL A 54 0.65 -14.76 -6.46
CA VAL A 54 2.07 -15.00 -6.15
C VAL A 54 2.96 -14.09 -7.00
N ILE A 55 2.65 -13.93 -8.29
CA ILE A 55 3.43 -13.08 -9.20
C ILE A 55 3.32 -11.61 -8.78
N SER A 56 2.12 -11.14 -8.46
CA SER A 56 1.88 -9.79 -7.92
C SER A 56 2.66 -9.57 -6.62
N SER A 57 2.64 -10.57 -5.73
CA SER A 57 3.35 -10.52 -4.45
C SER A 57 4.87 -10.52 -4.62
N LEU A 58 5.39 -11.23 -5.64
CA LEU A 58 6.81 -11.18 -6.00
C LEU A 58 7.20 -9.81 -6.56
N ALA A 59 6.34 -9.16 -7.36
CA ALA A 59 6.60 -7.80 -7.83
C ALA A 59 6.75 -6.82 -6.65
N ILE A 60 5.91 -6.95 -5.62
CA ILE A 60 6.03 -6.19 -4.37
C ILE A 60 7.35 -6.52 -3.65
N LEU A 61 7.69 -7.81 -3.53
CA LEU A 61 8.94 -8.23 -2.90
C LEU A 61 10.17 -7.65 -3.61
N PHE A 62 10.21 -7.71 -4.94
CA PHE A 62 11.30 -7.14 -5.74
C PHE A 62 11.39 -5.62 -5.59
N GLY A 63 10.26 -4.92 -5.62
CA GLY A 63 10.22 -3.48 -5.37
C GLY A 63 10.80 -3.10 -4.01
N MET A 64 10.46 -3.87 -2.96
CA MET A 64 11.02 -3.68 -1.62
C MET A 64 12.52 -4.02 -1.55
N ILE A 65 12.98 -5.04 -2.27
CA ILE A 65 14.42 -5.37 -2.35
C ILE A 65 15.19 -4.26 -3.05
N ILE A 66 14.67 -3.73 -4.16
CA ILE A 66 15.27 -2.61 -4.89
C ILE A 66 15.30 -1.36 -4.01
N ALA A 67 14.21 -1.07 -3.30
CA ALA A 67 14.12 0.09 -2.41
C ALA A 67 15.17 0.10 -1.29
N ARG A 68 15.73 -1.06 -0.93
CA ARG A 68 16.81 -1.19 0.06
C ARG A 68 18.19 -0.85 -0.50
N LYS A 69 18.36 -0.77 -1.82
CA LYS A 69 19.66 -0.44 -2.40
C LYS A 69 20.05 0.99 -1.97
N PRO A 70 21.26 1.18 -1.43
CA PRO A 70 21.74 2.51 -1.07
C PRO A 70 21.85 3.40 -2.31
N ALA A 71 22.10 4.68 -2.09
CA ALA A 71 22.38 5.61 -3.19
C ALA A 71 23.58 5.11 -4.01
N ASP A 72 23.43 5.18 -5.34
CA ASP A 72 24.48 4.84 -6.29
C ASP A 72 24.82 6.03 -7.20
N HIS A 73 25.58 5.79 -8.26
CA HIS A 73 26.01 6.86 -9.15
C HIS A 73 24.84 7.58 -9.83
N ASP A 74 23.81 6.83 -10.25
CA ASP A 74 22.67 7.31 -11.04
C ASP A 74 21.44 7.63 -10.16
N HIS A 75 21.44 7.16 -8.90
CA HIS A 75 20.39 7.37 -7.91
C HIS A 75 20.97 7.98 -6.64
N LYS A 76 21.35 9.27 -6.68
CA LYS A 76 21.97 10.00 -5.55
C LYS A 76 21.12 10.04 -4.28
N TYR A 77 19.80 9.93 -4.42
CA TYR A 77 18.85 9.91 -3.31
C TYR A 77 18.44 8.48 -2.88
N GLY A 78 19.01 7.44 -3.51
CA GLY A 78 18.66 6.04 -3.27
C GLY A 78 17.42 5.59 -4.04
N HIS A 79 17.03 4.33 -3.80
CA HIS A 79 16.02 3.62 -4.59
C HIS A 79 14.64 3.56 -3.93
N PHE A 80 14.40 4.32 -2.86
CA PHE A 80 13.21 4.21 -2.02
C PHE A 80 11.86 4.29 -2.78
N ARG A 81 11.83 5.02 -3.91
CA ARG A 81 10.63 5.13 -4.77
C ARG A 81 10.22 3.81 -5.44
N ALA A 82 11.11 2.81 -5.50
CA ALA A 82 10.78 1.48 -6.01
C ALA A 82 9.67 0.79 -5.21
N GLU A 83 9.54 1.09 -3.92
CA GLU A 83 8.44 0.62 -3.09
C GLU A 83 7.09 1.19 -3.56
N THR A 84 7.03 2.51 -3.78
CA THR A 84 5.83 3.20 -4.30
C THR A 84 5.47 2.73 -5.70
N ALA A 85 6.48 2.51 -6.57
CA ALA A 85 6.28 1.97 -7.91
C ALA A 85 5.69 0.56 -7.86
N ALA A 86 6.16 -0.30 -6.95
CA ALA A 86 5.60 -1.64 -6.78
C ALA A 86 4.16 -1.61 -6.25
N ALA A 87 3.83 -0.68 -5.35
CA ALA A 87 2.46 -0.45 -4.91
C ALA A 87 1.54 -0.03 -6.06
N LEU A 88 2.03 0.84 -6.96
CA LEU A 88 1.31 1.25 -8.17
C LEU A 88 1.03 0.06 -9.09
N VAL A 89 2.05 -0.76 -9.38
CA VAL A 89 1.90 -1.97 -10.21
C VAL A 89 0.89 -2.94 -9.59
N ALA A 90 0.98 -3.18 -8.28
CA ALA A 90 0.02 -4.02 -7.57
C ALA A 90 -1.41 -3.47 -7.64
N GLY A 91 -1.59 -2.16 -7.47
CA GLY A 91 -2.89 -1.50 -7.63
C GLY A 91 -3.47 -1.64 -9.05
N ILE A 92 -2.63 -1.58 -10.09
CA ILE A 92 -3.05 -1.81 -11.48
C ILE A 92 -3.47 -3.26 -11.68
N ILE A 93 -2.71 -4.24 -11.18
CA ILE A 93 -3.09 -5.66 -11.27
C ILE A 93 -4.42 -5.91 -10.56
N MET A 94 -4.61 -5.36 -9.36
CA MET A 94 -5.87 -5.43 -8.62
C MET A 94 -7.04 -4.82 -9.41
N ALA A 95 -6.82 -3.71 -10.13
CA ALA A 95 -7.84 -3.13 -11.00
C ALA A 95 -8.20 -4.07 -12.17
N VAL A 96 -7.21 -4.74 -12.77
CA VAL A 96 -7.44 -5.73 -13.84
C VAL A 96 -8.27 -6.90 -13.31
N VAL A 97 -7.95 -7.43 -12.13
CA VAL A 97 -8.73 -8.49 -11.47
C VAL A 97 -10.16 -8.03 -11.19
N GLY A 98 -10.35 -6.82 -10.66
CA GLY A 98 -11.69 -6.26 -10.44
C GLY A 98 -12.52 -6.13 -11.72
N ILE A 99 -11.90 -5.71 -12.82
CA ILE A 99 -12.55 -5.66 -14.14
C ILE A 99 -12.90 -7.07 -14.63
N ASP A 100 -12.00 -8.04 -14.44
CA ASP A 100 -12.22 -9.42 -14.87
C ASP A 100 -13.40 -10.06 -14.12
N VAL A 101 -13.51 -9.84 -12.80
CA VAL A 101 -14.66 -10.26 -12.00
C VAL A 101 -15.97 -9.70 -12.55
N LEU A 102 -16.02 -8.41 -12.87
CA LEU A 102 -17.22 -7.78 -13.42
C LEU A 102 -17.57 -8.29 -14.82
N LYS A 103 -16.57 -8.48 -15.69
CA LYS A 103 -16.76 -9.04 -17.03
C LYS A 103 -17.30 -10.46 -16.95
N ASN A 104 -16.66 -11.32 -16.15
CA ASN A 104 -17.08 -12.71 -15.98
C ASN A 104 -18.50 -12.81 -15.41
N THR A 105 -18.83 -11.92 -14.47
CA THR A 105 -20.18 -11.83 -13.90
C THR A 105 -21.22 -11.40 -14.95
N GLY A 106 -20.90 -10.38 -15.76
CA GLY A 106 -21.77 -9.92 -16.85
C GLY A 106 -22.02 -10.99 -17.90
N THR A 107 -20.96 -11.67 -18.35
CA THR A 107 -21.06 -12.75 -19.34
C THR A 107 -21.95 -13.90 -18.86
N LYS A 108 -21.81 -14.31 -17.59
CA LYS A 108 -22.67 -15.34 -16.97
C LYS A 108 -24.15 -14.95 -16.95
N LEU A 109 -24.46 -13.67 -16.67
CA LEU A 109 -25.82 -13.15 -16.72
C LEU A 109 -26.43 -13.20 -18.13
N PHE A 110 -25.65 -12.84 -19.16
CA PHE A 110 -26.15 -12.79 -20.54
C PHE A 110 -26.26 -14.16 -21.21
N GLN A 111 -25.37 -15.10 -20.89
CA GLN A 111 -25.36 -16.43 -21.52
C GLN A 111 -26.34 -17.41 -20.87
N GLY A 112 -26.89 -17.08 -19.70
CA GLY A 112 -27.83 -17.97 -18.99
C GLY A 112 -27.21 -19.30 -18.58
N GLU A 113 -25.87 -19.41 -18.58
CA GLU A 113 -25.17 -20.61 -18.16
C GLU A 113 -25.44 -20.85 -16.68
N ALA A 114 -26.11 -21.96 -16.38
CA ALA A 114 -26.18 -22.46 -15.03
C ALA A 114 -24.75 -22.78 -14.59
N ALA A 115 -24.25 -22.02 -13.61
CA ALA A 115 -22.99 -22.33 -12.96
C ALA A 115 -22.99 -23.82 -12.59
N THR A 116 -21.96 -24.55 -13.01
CA THR A 116 -21.78 -25.97 -12.68
C THR A 116 -22.03 -26.15 -11.19
N MET A 117 -22.97 -27.04 -10.83
CA MET A 117 -23.41 -27.21 -9.45
C MET A 117 -22.18 -27.45 -8.56
N PRO A 118 -21.82 -26.50 -7.69
CA PRO A 118 -20.60 -26.59 -6.92
C PRO A 118 -20.72 -27.76 -5.95
N THR A 119 -19.75 -28.67 -5.98
CA THR A 119 -19.68 -29.79 -5.06
C THR A 119 -19.60 -29.28 -3.62
N VAL A 120 -20.13 -30.03 -2.65
CA VAL A 120 -20.07 -29.62 -1.23
C VAL A 120 -18.62 -29.38 -0.78
N GLU A 121 -17.67 -30.08 -1.40
CA GLU A 121 -16.23 -29.94 -1.19
C GLU A 121 -15.70 -28.56 -1.60
N SER A 122 -16.18 -27.97 -2.70
CA SER A 122 -15.73 -26.63 -3.13
C SER A 122 -16.18 -25.53 -2.17
N MET A 123 -17.29 -25.74 -1.45
CA MET A 123 -17.76 -24.83 -0.41
C MET A 123 -16.81 -24.81 0.79
N TYR A 124 -16.32 -25.96 1.24
CA TYR A 124 -15.34 -26.00 2.33
C TYR A 124 -14.04 -25.30 1.94
N VAL A 125 -13.54 -25.52 0.71
CA VAL A 125 -12.30 -24.87 0.24
C VAL A 125 -12.46 -23.36 0.10
N ALA A 126 -13.62 -22.87 -0.36
CA ALA A 126 -13.89 -21.45 -0.42
C ALA A 126 -14.02 -20.80 0.98
N ILE A 127 -14.63 -21.50 1.96
CA ILE A 127 -14.68 -21.03 3.36
C ILE A 127 -13.27 -20.95 3.95
N THR A 128 -12.48 -22.02 3.81
CA THR A 128 -11.12 -22.03 4.38
C THR A 128 -10.23 -20.99 3.70
N GLY A 129 -10.31 -20.85 2.38
CA GLY A 129 -9.63 -19.80 1.62
C GLY A 129 -10.00 -18.40 2.09
N ALA A 130 -11.30 -18.10 2.23
CA ALA A 130 -11.78 -16.80 2.71
C ALA A 130 -11.24 -16.46 4.11
N VAL A 131 -11.31 -17.41 5.05
CA VAL A 131 -10.84 -17.22 6.43
C VAL A 131 -9.33 -17.01 6.47
N ILE A 132 -8.55 -17.84 5.76
CA ILE A 132 -7.10 -17.74 5.70
C ILE A 132 -6.68 -16.38 5.14
N MET A 133 -7.26 -15.98 3.99
CA MET A 133 -6.92 -14.71 3.34
C MET A 133 -7.32 -13.49 4.19
N TYR A 134 -8.46 -13.57 4.89
CA TYR A 134 -8.85 -12.52 5.82
C TYR A 134 -7.89 -12.38 7.01
N ILE A 135 -7.39 -13.50 7.55
CA ILE A 135 -6.37 -13.48 8.61
C ILE A 135 -5.07 -12.84 8.09
N VAL A 136 -4.61 -13.24 6.90
CA VAL A 136 -3.41 -12.67 6.26
C VAL A 136 -3.59 -11.18 6.01
N TYR A 137 -4.77 -10.73 5.57
CA TYR A 137 -5.11 -9.32 5.45
C TYR A 137 -4.92 -8.58 6.79
N LEU A 138 -5.45 -9.10 7.90
CA LEU A 138 -5.32 -8.44 9.20
C LEU A 138 -3.86 -8.33 9.65
N ILE A 139 -3.06 -9.36 9.40
CA ILE A 139 -1.61 -9.36 9.69
C ILE A 139 -0.92 -8.29 8.85
N ASN A 140 -1.10 -8.31 7.52
CA ASN A 140 -0.42 -7.40 6.62
C ASN A 140 -0.88 -5.95 6.78
N LYS A 141 -2.16 -5.70 7.06
CA LYS A 141 -2.67 -4.36 7.38
C LYS A 141 -1.99 -3.79 8.62
N ARG A 142 -1.78 -4.62 9.65
CA ARG A 142 -1.07 -4.20 10.87
C ARG A 142 0.40 -3.92 10.57
N ILE A 143 1.06 -4.77 9.78
CA ILE A 143 2.46 -4.57 9.38
C ILE A 143 2.59 -3.29 8.56
N ALA A 144 1.79 -3.12 7.51
CA ALA A 144 1.78 -1.96 6.63
C ALA A 144 1.64 -0.64 7.40
N LYS A 145 0.68 -0.57 8.34
CA LYS A 145 0.50 0.60 9.20
C LYS A 145 1.68 0.86 10.12
N LYS A 146 2.29 -0.19 10.70
CA LYS A 146 3.46 -0.06 11.57
C LYS A 146 4.72 0.36 10.82
N THR A 147 4.85 -0.05 9.56
CA THR A 147 6.03 0.22 8.74
C THR A 147 5.85 1.41 7.80
N ASN A 148 4.66 2.04 7.78
CA ASN A 148 4.27 3.09 6.84
C ASN A 148 4.63 2.74 5.38
N ASN A 149 4.36 1.49 4.98
CA ASN A 149 4.80 0.94 3.70
C ASN A 149 3.61 0.75 2.76
N LEU A 150 3.58 1.54 1.69
CA LEU A 150 2.47 1.54 0.74
C LEU A 150 2.36 0.23 -0.03
N ALA A 151 3.48 -0.42 -0.34
CA ALA A 151 3.50 -1.69 -1.06
C ALA A 151 2.91 -2.85 -0.23
N VAL A 152 3.25 -2.92 1.06
CA VAL A 152 2.64 -3.90 1.99
C VAL A 152 1.17 -3.57 2.21
N MET A 153 0.77 -2.30 2.19
CA MET A 153 -0.65 -1.92 2.27
C MET A 153 -1.44 -2.36 1.03
N ALA A 154 -0.88 -2.17 -0.17
CA ALA A 154 -1.45 -2.66 -1.43
C ALA A 154 -1.65 -4.17 -1.38
N MET A 155 -0.63 -4.93 -0.96
CA MET A 155 -0.74 -6.36 -0.73
C MET A 155 -1.83 -6.71 0.29
N ALA A 156 -1.93 -5.99 1.40
CA ALA A 156 -2.99 -6.23 2.37
C ALA A 156 -4.38 -6.10 1.73
N TYR A 157 -4.59 -5.05 0.92
CA TYR A 157 -5.85 -4.87 0.20
C TYR A 157 -6.12 -5.98 -0.82
N ASP A 158 -5.09 -6.48 -1.49
CA ASP A 158 -5.18 -7.64 -2.39
C ASP A 158 -5.66 -8.90 -1.65
N ASN A 159 -5.02 -9.23 -0.52
CA ASN A 159 -5.45 -10.34 0.35
C ASN A 159 -6.91 -10.19 0.81
N ARG A 160 -7.39 -8.96 1.02
CA ARG A 160 -8.79 -8.69 1.37
C ARG A 160 -9.71 -8.93 0.18
N SER A 161 -9.31 -8.51 -1.02
CA SER A 161 -10.07 -8.74 -2.25
C SER A 161 -10.30 -10.24 -2.46
N ASP A 162 -9.29 -11.09 -2.28
CA ASP A 162 -9.44 -12.55 -2.41
C ASP A 162 -10.37 -13.15 -1.36
N ALA A 163 -10.31 -12.64 -0.12
CA ALA A 163 -11.26 -13.04 0.91
C ALA A 163 -12.70 -12.67 0.51
N LEU A 164 -12.91 -11.49 -0.06
CA LEU A 164 -14.22 -11.04 -0.55
C LEU A 164 -14.70 -11.86 -1.76
N VAL A 165 -13.81 -12.19 -2.71
CA VAL A 165 -14.14 -13.04 -3.86
C VAL A 165 -14.53 -14.44 -3.37
N SER A 166 -13.80 -15.01 -2.42
CA SER A 166 -14.12 -16.31 -1.83
C SER A 166 -15.46 -16.29 -1.10
N VAL A 167 -15.77 -15.23 -0.35
CA VAL A 167 -17.08 -15.03 0.29
C VAL A 167 -18.19 -14.87 -0.76
N SER A 168 -17.94 -14.09 -1.82
CA SER A 168 -18.87 -13.91 -2.93
C SER A 168 -19.22 -15.24 -3.56
N ALA A 169 -18.22 -16.06 -3.86
CA ALA A 169 -18.40 -17.39 -4.42
C ALA A 169 -19.29 -18.24 -3.51
N LEU A 170 -19.01 -18.28 -2.20
CA LEU A 170 -19.82 -19.02 -1.23
C LEU A 170 -21.29 -18.60 -1.23
N VAL A 171 -21.55 -17.29 -1.18
CA VAL A 171 -22.90 -16.74 -1.24
C VAL A 171 -23.56 -17.18 -2.55
N GLY A 172 -22.83 -17.10 -3.67
CA GLY A 172 -23.25 -17.61 -4.97
C GLY A 172 -23.70 -19.06 -4.98
N ILE A 173 -22.90 -19.95 -4.37
CA ILE A 173 -23.22 -21.39 -4.23
C ILE A 173 -24.56 -21.56 -3.48
N VAL A 174 -24.71 -20.89 -2.33
CA VAL A 174 -25.90 -21.01 -1.47
C VAL A 174 -27.15 -20.48 -2.19
N VAL A 175 -27.03 -19.31 -2.80
CA VAL A 175 -28.10 -18.60 -3.50
C VAL A 175 -28.56 -19.36 -4.75
N THR A 176 -27.63 -20.00 -5.47
CA THR A 176 -27.95 -20.84 -6.62
C THR A 176 -28.73 -22.09 -6.20
N ARG A 177 -28.39 -22.70 -5.04
CA ARG A 177 -29.10 -23.88 -4.53
C ARG A 177 -30.56 -23.61 -4.11
N ILE A 178 -30.88 -22.38 -3.72
CA ILE A 178 -32.26 -21.97 -3.38
C ILE A 178 -33.04 -21.45 -4.60
N GLY A 179 -32.50 -21.58 -5.82
CA GLY A 179 -33.15 -21.20 -7.08
C GLY A 179 -33.04 -19.72 -7.45
N LEU A 180 -32.21 -18.95 -6.75
CA LEU A 180 -32.02 -17.50 -6.98
C LEU A 180 -30.72 -17.20 -7.73
N GLY A 181 -30.39 -17.96 -8.78
CA GLY A 181 -29.11 -17.84 -9.49
C GLY A 181 -28.74 -16.42 -9.98
N TRP A 182 -29.72 -15.56 -10.24
CA TRP A 182 -29.49 -14.15 -10.58
C TRP A 182 -28.85 -13.32 -9.45
N ALA A 183 -29.05 -13.72 -8.19
CA ALA A 183 -28.51 -13.00 -7.04
C ALA A 183 -27.00 -13.27 -6.82
N ASP A 184 -26.44 -14.37 -7.33
CA ASP A 184 -24.98 -14.59 -7.37
C ASP A 184 -24.29 -13.46 -8.13
N ALA A 185 -24.84 -13.11 -9.30
CA ALA A 185 -24.26 -12.08 -10.14
C ALA A 185 -24.34 -10.68 -9.51
N ILE A 186 -25.37 -10.39 -8.71
CA ILE A 186 -25.45 -9.13 -7.97
C ILE A 186 -24.36 -9.07 -6.90
N VAL A 187 -24.17 -10.15 -6.15
CA VAL A 187 -23.14 -10.22 -5.10
C VAL A 187 -21.74 -10.10 -5.70
N ALA A 188 -21.46 -10.84 -6.77
CA ALA A 188 -20.19 -10.76 -7.49
C ALA A 188 -19.95 -9.36 -8.09
N SER A 189 -21.01 -8.70 -8.58
CA SER A 189 -20.92 -7.32 -9.10
C SER A 189 -20.57 -6.32 -7.99
N ILE A 190 -21.21 -6.43 -6.82
CA ILE A 190 -20.91 -5.58 -5.66
C ILE A 190 -19.46 -5.77 -5.23
N VAL A 191 -18.98 -7.02 -5.16
CA VAL A 191 -17.60 -7.31 -4.80
C VAL A 191 -16.61 -6.77 -5.84
N GLY A 192 -16.88 -6.94 -7.14
CA GLY A 192 -16.07 -6.35 -8.20
C GLY A 192 -15.95 -4.83 -8.10
N ILE A 193 -17.05 -4.12 -7.78
CA ILE A 193 -17.03 -2.67 -7.54
C ILE A 193 -16.18 -2.31 -6.31
N ILE A 194 -16.29 -3.06 -5.22
CA ILE A 194 -15.47 -2.85 -4.00
C ILE A 194 -13.98 -3.02 -4.31
N ILE A 195 -13.62 -4.03 -5.11
CA ILE A 195 -12.24 -4.28 -5.53
C ILE A 195 -11.73 -3.10 -6.37
N LEU A 196 -12.50 -2.64 -7.37
CA LEU A 196 -12.12 -1.50 -8.20
C LEU A 196 -11.96 -0.20 -7.41
N TYR A 197 -12.87 0.06 -6.46
CA TYR A 197 -12.74 1.20 -5.58
C TYR A 197 -11.46 1.13 -4.74
N THR A 198 -11.13 -0.06 -4.23
CA THR A 198 -9.90 -0.28 -3.46
C THR A 198 -8.65 -0.13 -4.32
N ALA A 199 -8.68 -0.66 -5.55
CA ALA A 199 -7.60 -0.50 -6.52
C ALA A 199 -7.37 0.96 -6.88
N TRP A 200 -8.45 1.73 -7.11
CA TRP A 200 -8.38 3.17 -7.33
C TRP A 200 -7.73 3.91 -6.15
N GLN A 201 -8.08 3.56 -4.90
CA GLN A 201 -7.44 4.14 -3.73
C GLN A 201 -5.93 3.87 -3.69
N VAL A 202 -5.51 2.62 -3.95
CA VAL A 202 -4.08 2.25 -3.96
C VAL A 202 -3.33 3.00 -5.06
N VAL A 203 -3.86 2.99 -6.29
CA VAL A 203 -3.26 3.69 -7.44
C VAL A 203 -3.18 5.19 -7.18
N SER A 204 -4.27 5.81 -6.70
CA SER A 204 -4.31 7.24 -6.41
C SER A 204 -3.29 7.63 -5.33
N GLN A 205 -3.17 6.85 -4.26
CA GLN A 205 -2.16 7.08 -3.22
C GLN A 205 -0.73 6.92 -3.76
N ALA A 206 -0.48 5.91 -4.59
CA ALA A 206 0.84 5.68 -5.17
C ALA A 206 1.23 6.80 -6.15
N ILE A 207 0.30 7.25 -6.99
CA ILE A 207 0.51 8.39 -7.90
C ILE A 207 0.71 9.67 -7.10
N HIS A 208 -0.11 9.92 -6.08
CA HIS A 208 0.05 11.09 -5.20
C HIS A 208 1.44 11.13 -4.57
N ALA A 209 1.92 10.00 -4.03
CA ALA A 209 3.26 9.89 -3.47
C ALA A 209 4.38 10.03 -4.52
N LEU A 210 4.19 9.53 -5.75
CA LEU A 210 5.15 9.69 -6.85
C LEU A 210 5.26 11.14 -7.34
N MET A 211 4.17 11.90 -7.25
CA MET A 211 4.12 13.34 -7.55
C MET A 211 4.55 14.21 -6.36
N ASP A 212 5.21 13.62 -5.35
CA ASP A 212 5.65 14.31 -4.13
C ASP A 212 4.50 14.96 -3.32
N GLY A 213 3.29 14.40 -3.44
CA GLY A 213 2.14 14.77 -2.63
C GLY A 213 2.32 14.36 -1.16
N PHE A 214 1.78 15.19 -0.27
CA PHE A 214 1.90 15.03 1.17
C PHE A 214 0.63 15.49 1.88
N GLU A 215 0.33 14.88 3.03
CA GLU A 215 -0.89 15.15 3.78
C GLU A 215 -0.85 16.53 4.46
N GLU A 216 -1.86 17.37 4.18
CA GLU A 216 -1.95 18.74 4.68
C GLU A 216 -2.00 18.80 6.22
N GLU A 217 -2.68 17.86 6.86
CA GLU A 217 -2.77 17.76 8.32
C GLU A 217 -1.38 17.54 8.95
N LYS A 218 -0.59 16.60 8.41
CA LYS A 218 0.79 16.37 8.87
C LYS A 218 1.68 17.57 8.59
N LEU A 219 1.49 18.24 7.45
CA LEU A 219 2.26 19.44 7.11
C LEU A 219 2.01 20.57 8.13
N LYS A 220 0.76 20.77 8.56
CA LYS A 220 0.39 21.72 9.62
C LYS A 220 1.01 21.35 10.97
N GLU A 221 1.06 20.07 11.32
CA GLU A 221 1.74 19.63 12.55
C GLU A 221 3.26 19.88 12.50
N ILE A 222 3.89 19.67 11.34
CA ILE A 222 5.30 20.02 11.10
C ILE A 222 5.50 21.53 11.28
N GLU A 223 4.67 22.34 10.62
CA GLU A 223 4.73 23.80 10.70
C GLU A 223 4.62 24.30 12.15
N GLN A 224 3.68 23.75 12.92
CA GLN A 224 3.49 24.10 14.34
C GLN A 224 4.73 23.78 15.17
N ARG A 225 5.41 22.65 14.92
CA ARG A 225 6.65 22.29 15.63
C ARG A 225 7.79 23.23 15.33
N ILE A 226 7.90 23.67 14.07
CA ILE A 226 8.92 24.63 13.64
C ILE A 226 8.67 25.99 14.31
N LYS A 227 7.42 26.46 14.36
CA LYS A 227 7.05 27.72 15.05
C LYS A 227 7.37 27.75 16.54
N GLN A 228 7.56 26.61 17.19
CA GLN A 228 7.97 26.52 18.59
C GLN A 228 9.47 26.68 18.80
N VAL A 229 10.29 26.76 17.74
CA VAL A 229 11.73 27.00 17.85
C VAL A 229 11.96 28.50 18.04
N GLU A 230 12.61 28.85 19.14
CA GLU A 230 12.99 30.24 19.41
C GLU A 230 14.03 30.71 18.38
N GLY A 231 13.92 31.97 17.93
CA GLY A 231 14.80 32.55 16.91
C GLY A 231 14.26 32.46 15.47
N ILE A 232 13.23 31.65 15.22
CA ILE A 232 12.52 31.64 13.94
C ILE A 232 11.51 32.78 13.91
N ARG A 233 11.67 33.72 12.98
CA ARG A 233 10.78 34.87 12.80
C ARG A 233 9.59 34.54 11.92
N GLU A 234 9.82 33.77 10.85
CA GLU A 234 8.78 33.30 9.95
C GLU A 234 9.16 31.99 9.26
N ILE A 235 8.18 31.30 8.71
CA ILE A 235 8.37 30.16 7.79
C ILE A 235 7.94 30.66 6.42
N ILE A 236 8.89 30.73 5.50
CA ILE A 236 8.71 31.31 4.17
C ILE A 236 8.14 30.27 3.21
N ASP A 237 8.67 29.05 3.27
CA ASP A 237 8.23 27.92 2.47
C ASP A 237 8.38 26.63 3.30
N LEU A 238 7.43 25.71 3.16
CA LEU A 238 7.44 24.43 3.82
C LEU A 238 6.85 23.38 2.90
N ARG A 239 7.67 22.39 2.54
CA ARG A 239 7.30 21.28 1.67
C ARG A 239 7.73 19.98 2.33
N ALA A 240 6.95 18.94 2.11
CA ALA A 240 7.31 17.60 2.53
C ALA A 240 6.93 16.61 1.43
N ARG A 241 7.66 15.51 1.35
CA ARG A 241 7.40 14.43 0.39
C ARG A 241 7.70 13.07 0.98
N TYR A 242 7.00 12.06 0.46
CA TYR A 242 7.27 10.66 0.77
C TYR A 242 8.45 10.13 -0.03
N GLN A 243 9.33 9.39 0.64
CA GLN A 243 10.43 8.66 0.03
C GLN A 243 10.39 7.20 0.53
N GLY A 244 9.56 6.39 -0.15
CA GLY A 244 9.18 5.06 0.34
C GLY A 244 8.40 5.19 1.65
N SER A 245 8.88 4.55 2.72
CA SER A 245 8.30 4.63 4.06
C SER A 245 8.81 5.81 4.92
N ALA A 246 9.73 6.62 4.39
CA ALA A 246 10.30 7.78 5.07
C ALA A 246 9.68 9.09 4.57
N VAL A 247 9.74 10.13 5.40
CA VAL A 247 9.38 11.50 5.01
C VAL A 247 10.63 12.37 4.91
N LEU A 248 10.68 13.18 3.85
CA LEU A 248 11.66 14.24 3.68
C LEU A 248 10.94 15.59 3.78
N VAL A 249 11.53 16.52 4.53
CA VAL A 249 11.01 17.89 4.68
C VAL A 249 12.02 18.88 4.12
N ASP A 250 11.55 19.80 3.30
CA ASP A 250 12.30 20.96 2.80
C ASP A 250 11.62 22.21 3.40
N VAL A 251 12.35 22.99 4.20
CA VAL A 251 11.81 24.20 4.85
C VAL A 251 12.74 25.39 4.67
N THR A 252 12.16 26.55 4.38
CA THR A 252 12.83 27.84 4.40
C THR A 252 12.36 28.65 5.59
N ILE A 253 13.29 29.03 6.46
CA ILE A 253 13.02 29.80 7.67
C ILE A 253 13.62 31.20 7.58
N GLY A 254 12.85 32.19 8.03
CA GLY A 254 13.32 33.56 8.21
C GLY A 254 13.90 33.75 9.61
N VAL A 255 15.15 34.20 9.71
CA VAL A 255 15.85 34.45 10.99
C VAL A 255 16.40 35.87 11.04
N ASP A 256 16.82 36.35 12.22
CA ASP A 256 17.37 37.71 12.34
C ASP A 256 18.61 37.91 11.46
N HIS A 257 18.64 38.98 10.67
CA HIS A 257 19.71 39.28 9.71
C HIS A 257 21.05 39.67 10.36
N HIS A 258 21.08 39.89 11.67
CA HIS A 258 22.31 40.13 12.42
C HIS A 258 23.00 38.84 12.88
N LEU A 259 22.35 37.68 12.74
CA LEU A 259 22.95 36.40 13.11
C LEU A 259 24.12 36.07 12.18
N ASN A 260 25.20 35.56 12.76
CA ASN A 260 26.30 35.03 11.98
C ASN A 260 25.99 33.62 11.46
N VAL A 261 26.87 33.08 10.60
CA VAL A 261 26.70 31.76 9.97
C VAL A 261 26.62 30.63 11.00
N VAL A 262 27.35 30.72 12.11
CA VAL A 262 27.35 29.68 13.16
C VAL A 262 26.04 29.69 13.93
N GLU A 263 25.54 30.87 14.29
CA GLU A 263 24.28 31.03 15.02
C GLU A 263 23.08 30.58 14.18
N SER A 264 23.04 31.01 12.92
CA SER A 264 22.01 30.58 11.96
C SER A 264 22.07 29.07 11.70
N HIS A 265 23.26 28.49 11.57
CA HIS A 265 23.41 27.04 11.47
C HIS A 265 22.91 26.30 12.72
N GLY A 266 23.18 26.81 13.92
CA GLY A 266 22.65 26.23 15.16
C GLY A 266 21.11 26.21 15.23
N LEU A 267 20.44 27.21 14.65
CA LEU A 267 18.98 27.18 14.48
C LEU A 267 18.54 26.08 13.52
N THR A 268 19.28 25.86 12.42
CA THR A 268 18.98 24.74 11.50
C THR A 268 19.08 23.40 12.20
N GLU A 269 20.13 23.15 12.98
CA GLU A 269 20.29 21.90 13.75
C GLU A 269 19.16 21.71 14.77
N THR A 270 18.69 22.80 15.38
CA THR A 270 17.57 22.76 16.33
C THR A 270 16.25 22.37 15.64
N VAL A 271 15.99 22.91 14.44
CA VAL A 271 14.83 22.54 13.62
C VAL A 271 14.91 21.08 13.20
N GLU A 272 16.06 20.66 12.67
CA GLU A 272 16.30 19.27 12.27
C GLU A 272 16.07 18.31 13.45
N GLY A 273 16.64 18.62 14.62
CA GLY A 273 16.49 17.82 15.84
C GLY A 273 15.06 17.72 16.35
N LYS A 274 14.23 18.78 16.19
CA LYS A 274 12.82 18.75 16.59
C LYS A 274 11.93 17.94 15.64
N LEU A 275 12.29 17.86 14.37
CA LEU A 275 11.48 17.21 13.34
C LEU A 275 11.88 15.76 13.10
N ILE A 276 13.18 15.43 13.16
CA ILE A 276 13.65 14.07 12.94
C ILE A 276 13.00 13.12 13.96
N GLY A 277 12.40 12.04 13.45
CA GLY A 277 11.71 11.04 14.28
C GLY A 277 10.23 11.34 14.55
N PHE A 278 9.75 12.55 14.27
CA PHE A 278 8.33 12.84 14.21
C PHE A 278 7.77 12.42 12.84
N ALA A 279 6.58 11.82 12.78
CA ALA A 279 5.88 11.46 11.54
C ALA A 279 6.79 10.79 10.47
N GLU A 280 7.67 9.89 10.90
CA GLU A 280 8.59 9.17 10.00
C GLU A 280 9.58 10.06 9.23
N ILE A 281 9.77 11.31 9.66
CA ILE A 281 10.74 12.25 9.08
C ILE A 281 12.15 11.73 9.34
N LYS A 282 12.86 11.39 8.25
CA LYS A 282 14.24 10.90 8.32
C LYS A 282 15.26 11.99 8.05
N ARG A 283 14.89 12.97 7.23
CA ARG A 283 15.78 14.02 6.79
C ARG A 283 15.00 15.31 6.60
N VAL A 284 15.66 16.40 6.94
CA VAL A 284 15.14 17.76 6.85
C VAL A 284 16.23 18.57 6.18
N TYR A 285 15.86 19.40 5.22
CA TYR A 285 16.73 20.43 4.67
C TYR A 285 16.19 21.78 5.08
N VAL A 286 17.02 22.54 5.79
CA VAL A 286 16.66 23.86 6.28
C VAL A 286 17.43 24.91 5.48
N HIS A 287 16.72 25.70 4.69
CA HIS A 287 17.26 26.91 4.09
C HIS A 287 17.00 28.10 5.02
N VAL A 288 17.98 28.99 5.15
CA VAL A 288 17.90 30.16 6.03
C VAL A 288 17.90 31.41 5.17
N GLU A 289 16.88 32.25 5.36
CA GLU A 289 16.81 33.58 4.76
C GLU A 289 16.80 34.67 5.85
N PRO A 290 17.37 35.84 5.56
CA PRO A 290 17.31 36.97 6.47
C PRO A 290 15.89 37.52 6.53
N PHE A 291 15.33 37.57 7.73
CA PHE A 291 14.06 38.25 7.99
C PHE A 291 14.28 39.77 7.96
N MET A 292 13.72 40.40 6.93
CA MET A 292 13.67 41.84 6.78
C MET A 292 12.24 42.30 7.04
N ALA A 293 12.01 42.99 8.16
CA ALA A 293 10.70 43.56 8.47
C ALA A 293 10.21 44.43 7.29
N LYS A 294 8.95 44.25 6.87
CA LYS A 294 8.33 44.89 5.68
C LYS A 294 8.82 46.34 5.48
N GLY A 295 9.50 46.60 4.37
CA GLY A 295 9.94 47.94 3.95
C GLY A 295 11.40 48.06 3.52
N LYS A 296 12.21 47.01 3.60
CA LYS A 296 13.59 47.00 3.09
C LYS A 296 13.79 45.83 2.13
N THR A 297 13.78 46.12 0.83
CA THR A 297 14.26 45.21 -0.21
C THR A 297 15.78 45.16 -0.20
N CYS A 298 16.35 43.97 -0.44
CA CYS A 298 17.72 43.84 -0.93
C CYS A 298 17.81 44.33 -2.38
#